data_AF-A0A420DES3-F1
#
_entry.id   AF-A0A420DES3-F1
#
_cell.length_a   1.000
_cell.length_b   1.000
_cell.length_c   1.000
_cell.angle_alpha   90.00
_cell.angle_beta   90.00
_cell.angle_gamma   90.00
#
_symmetry.space_group_name_H-M   'P 1'
#
loop_
_entity.id
_entity.type
_entity.pdbx_description
1 polymer ?
#
loop_
_entity_poly.entity_id
_entity_poly.type
_entity_poly.pdbx_seq_one_letter_code
_entity_poly.pdbx_strand_id
1 'polypeptide(L)' 'MIKCNTLKSEMLDKILEEKMIGKSHRETQKFLGRPADIINENERTYILKTYCFGIFSKKLHLYFYEGRLRDYYIGIF' A
#
# COMPACT_ATOMS: atom_id res chain seq x y z
N MET A 1 4.29 21.40 -15.54
CA MET A 1 5.18 20.43 -14.86
C MET A 1 4.40 19.36 -14.06
N ILE A 2 3.24 18.89 -14.57
CA ILE A 2 2.27 18.09 -13.78
C ILE A 2 2.16 16.62 -14.26
N LYS A 3 2.56 16.32 -15.51
CA LYS A 3 2.37 14.98 -16.12
C LYS A 3 3.17 13.83 -15.48
N CYS A 4 4.35 14.08 -14.90
CA CYS A 4 5.22 12.99 -14.43
C CYS A 4 4.74 12.30 -13.14
N ASN A 5 3.94 12.97 -12.30
CA ASN A 5 3.45 12.36 -11.05
C ASN A 5 2.26 11.42 -11.28
N THR A 6 1.40 11.74 -12.24
CA THR A 6 0.22 10.91 -12.57
C THR A 6 0.62 9.57 -13.16
N LEU A 7 1.59 9.56 -14.10
CA LEU A 7 2.13 8.34 -14.72
C LEU A 7 2.72 7.35 -13.69
N LYS A 8 3.39 7.87 -12.65
CA LYS A 8 3.92 7.01 -11.57
C LYS A 8 2.84 6.43 -10.68
N SER A 9 1.71 7.13 -10.50
CA SER A 9 0.58 6.63 -9.72
C SER A 9 -0.14 5.52 -10.47
N GLU A 10 -0.50 5.76 -11.74
CA GLU A 10 -1.22 4.76 -12.56
C GLU A 10 -0.42 3.47 -12.75
N MET A 11 0.90 3.57 -12.91
CA MET A 11 1.76 2.38 -12.98
C MET A 11 1.80 1.62 -11.65
N LEU A 12 1.85 2.34 -10.52
CA LEU A 12 1.83 1.70 -9.21
C LEU A 12 0.49 1.01 -8.97
N ASP A 13 -0.63 1.66 -9.34
CA ASP A 13 -1.96 1.09 -9.19
C ASP A 13 -2.11 -0.21 -9.98
N LYS A 14 -1.69 -0.22 -11.26
CA LYS A 14 -1.69 -1.45 -12.07
C LYS A 14 -0.83 -2.56 -11.47
N ILE A 15 0.36 -2.24 -10.95
CA ILE A 15 1.24 -3.23 -10.32
C ILE A 15 0.58 -3.82 -9.07
N LEU A 16 -0.05 -2.99 -8.24
CA LEU A 16 -0.74 -3.45 -7.03
C LEU A 16 -1.94 -4.31 -7.39
N GLU A 17 -2.75 -3.88 -8.34
CA GLU A 17 -3.92 -4.61 -8.81
C GLU A 17 -3.55 -5.99 -9.38
N GLU A 18 -2.56 -6.04 -10.29
CA GLU A 18 -2.16 -7.29 -10.97
C GLU A 18 -1.35 -8.24 -10.07
N LYS A 19 -0.54 -7.73 -9.14
CA LYS A 19 0.43 -8.54 -8.38
C LYS A 19 0.01 -8.84 -6.96
N MET A 20 -0.82 -7.98 -6.35
CA MET A 20 -1.13 -8.07 -4.92
C MET A 20 -2.57 -8.50 -4.62
N ILE A 21 -3.56 -8.18 -5.47
CA ILE A 21 -4.94 -8.60 -5.19
C ILE A 21 -5.02 -10.13 -5.10
N GLY A 22 -5.75 -10.61 -4.09
CA GLY A 22 -5.90 -12.02 -3.74
C GLY A 22 -4.74 -12.63 -2.93
N LYS A 23 -3.66 -11.88 -2.69
CA LYS A 23 -2.48 -12.37 -1.95
C LYS A 23 -2.72 -12.41 -0.44
N SER A 24 -2.11 -13.39 0.21
CA SER A 24 -2.10 -13.49 1.67
C SER A 24 -1.22 -12.43 2.33
N HIS A 25 -1.39 -12.19 3.65
CA HIS A 25 -0.54 -11.26 4.41
C HIS A 25 0.96 -11.54 4.23
N ARG A 26 1.35 -12.82 4.20
CA ARG A 26 2.76 -13.23 4.04
C ARG A 26 3.28 -12.89 2.65
N GLU A 27 2.48 -13.10 1.61
CA GLU A 27 2.85 -12.81 0.23
C GLU A 27 2.94 -11.29 0.00
N THR A 28 1.98 -10.52 0.51
CA THR A 28 2.02 -9.05 0.42
C THR A 28 3.24 -8.48 1.14
N GLN A 29 3.57 -9.03 2.31
CA GLN A 29 4.78 -8.64 3.06
C GLN A 29 6.07 -8.98 2.30
N LYS A 30 6.14 -10.17 1.68
CA LYS A 30 7.29 -10.57 0.86
C LYS A 30 7.45 -9.65 -0.36
N PHE A 31 6.34 -9.27 -1.01
CA PHE A 31 6.35 -8.36 -2.15
C PHE A 31 6.86 -6.96 -1.77
N LEU A 32 6.41 -6.43 -0.64
CA LEU A 32 6.81 -5.10 -0.16
C LEU A 32 8.17 -5.09 0.54
N GLY A 33 8.76 -6.26 0.82
CA GLY A 33 10.12 -6.41 1.35
C GLY A 33 10.33 -5.95 2.80
N ARG A 34 9.24 -5.61 3.51
CA ARG A 34 9.29 -5.15 4.91
C ARG A 34 8.01 -5.53 5.65
N PRO A 35 8.03 -5.63 6.99
CA PRO A 35 6.81 -5.82 7.78
C PRO A 35 5.86 -4.63 7.61
N ALA A 36 4.56 -4.92 7.68
CA ALA A 36 3.52 -3.90 7.73
C ALA A 36 3.25 -3.48 9.17
N ASP A 37 2.74 -2.27 9.36
CA ASP A 37 2.06 -1.89 10.58
C ASP A 37 0.70 -2.58 10.63
N ILE A 38 0.44 -3.33 11.71
CA ILE A 38 -0.80 -4.07 11.90
C ILE A 38 -1.81 -3.13 12.56
N ILE A 39 -2.92 -2.86 11.87
CA ILE A 39 -4.02 -2.05 12.42
C ILE A 39 -5.02 -2.95 13.16
N ASN A 40 -5.47 -4.01 12.48
CA ASN A 40 -6.35 -5.05 13.03
C ASN A 40 -6.12 -6.36 12.24
N GLU A 41 -6.94 -7.41 12.41
CA GLU A 41 -6.78 -8.67 11.68
C GLU A 41 -6.87 -8.53 10.13
N ASN A 42 -7.71 -7.61 9.67
CA ASN A 42 -8.06 -7.43 8.25
C ASN A 42 -7.38 -6.20 7.62
N GLU A 43 -6.62 -5.42 8.39
CA GLU A 43 -6.00 -4.19 7.90
C GLU A 43 -4.51 -4.14 8.18
N ARG A 44 -3.75 -3.74 7.17
CA ARG A 44 -2.30 -3.52 7.26
C ARG A 44 -1.97 -2.17 6.62
N THR A 45 -0.98 -1.48 7.17
CA THR A 45 -0.52 -0.20 6.63
C THR A 45 0.97 -0.21 6.38
N TYR A 46 1.42 0.48 5.34
CA TYR A 46 2.81 0.68 4.99
C TYR A 46 3.11 2.16 4.76
N ILE A 47 4.07 2.72 5.49
CA ILE A 47 4.52 4.10 5.28
C ILE A 47 5.41 4.16 4.03
N LEU A 48 4.89 4.61 2.89
CA LEU A 48 5.63 4.71 1.63
C LEU A 48 6.66 5.85 1.67
N LYS A 49 6.27 7.00 2.23
CA LYS A 49 7.14 8.18 2.33
C LYS A 49 6.68 9.08 3.47
N THR A 50 7.64 9.71 4.14
CA THR A 50 7.38 10.70 5.19
C THR A 50 7.85 12.08 4.71
N TYR A 51 7.13 13.12 5.11
CA TYR A 51 7.32 14.52 4.73
C TYR A 51 7.36 15.40 5.97
N CYS A 52 7.85 16.64 5.81
CA CYS A 52 7.82 17.69 6.84
C CYS A 52 8.29 17.18 8.22
N PHE A 53 9.51 16.64 8.30
CA PHE A 53 10.11 16.13 9.54
C PHE A 53 9.26 15.10 10.32
N GLY A 54 8.36 14.36 9.65
CA GLY A 54 7.53 13.35 10.31
C GLY A 54 6.06 13.71 10.43
N ILE A 55 5.66 14.95 10.08
CA ILE A 55 4.30 15.42 10.31
C ILE A 55 3.29 14.71 9.40
N PHE A 56 3.64 14.50 8.13
CA PHE A 56 2.76 13.86 7.16
C PHE A 56 3.45 12.68 6.50
N SER A 57 2.67 11.66 6.18
CA SER A 57 3.17 10.45 5.55
C SER A 57 2.22 9.95 4.48
N LYS A 58 2.77 9.59 3.33
CA LYS A 58 2.07 8.84 2.31
C LYS A 58 2.05 7.38 2.73
N LYS A 59 0.86 6.81 2.93
CA LYS A 59 0.65 5.44 3.40
C LYS A 59 -0.08 4.62 2.34
N LEU A 60 0.23 3.33 2.29
CA LEU A 60 -0.51 2.30 1.58
C LEU A 60 -1.29 1.50 2.62
N HIS A 61 -2.61 1.57 2.56
CA HIS A 61 -3.54 0.80 3.36
C HIS A 61 -3.98 -0.42 2.57
N LEU A 62 -3.92 -1.59 3.18
CA LEU A 62 -4.30 -2.86 2.59
C LEU A 62 -5.48 -3.43 3.38
N TYR A 63 -6.54 -3.81 2.67
CA TYR A 63 -7.76 -4.38 3.22
C TYR A 63 -7.87 -5.86 2.82
N PHE A 64 -7.88 -6.73 3.82
CA PHE A 64 -7.95 -8.17 3.68
C PHE A 64 -9.36 -8.67 4.00
N TYR A 65 -9.80 -9.68 3.27
CA TYR A 65 -11.02 -10.42 3.53
C TYR A 65 -10.69 -11.91 3.44
N GLU A 66 -11.06 -12.69 4.47
CA GLU A 66 -10.72 -14.12 4.56
C GLU A 66 -9.22 -14.42 4.35
N GLY A 67 -8.37 -13.54 4.89
CA GLY A 67 -6.91 -13.67 4.81
C GLY A 67 -6.30 -13.31 3.46
N ARG A 68 -7.08 -12.78 2.51
CA ARG A 68 -6.62 -12.39 1.16
C ARG A 68 -6.82 -10.90 0.92
N LEU A 69 -5.88 -10.26 0.25
CA LEU A 69 -5.97 -8.86 -0.10
C LEU A 69 -7.13 -8.64 -1.07
N ARG A 70 -8.10 -7.82 -0.68
CA ARG A 70 -9.27 -7.51 -1.47
C ARG A 70 -9.17 -6.12 -2.11
N ASP A 71 -8.65 -5.16 -1.35
CA ASP A 71 -8.61 -3.77 -1.76
C ASP A 71 -7.42 -3.04 -1.13
N TYR A 72 -7.09 -1.87 -1.65
CA TYR A 72 -6.04 -1.02 -1.11
C TYR A 72 -6.34 0.47 -1.33
N TYR A 73 -5.75 1.31 -0.48
CA TYR A 73 -5.84 2.76 -0.59
C TYR A 73 -4.48 3.41 -0.39
N ILE A 74 -4.16 4.41 -1.20
CA ILE A 74 -2.94 5.20 -1.06
C ILE A 74 -3.32 6.65 -0.76
N GLY A 75 -2.96 7.11 0.44
CA GLY A 75 -3.31 8.45 0.91
C GLY A 75 -2.19 9.13 1.68
N ILE A 76 -2.34 10.44 1.91
CA ILE A 76 -1.48 11.21 2.83
C ILE A 76 -2.23 11.35 4.16
N PHE A 77 -1.54 11.08 5.26
CA PHE A 77 -2.04 11.17 6.63
C PHE A 77 -1.03 11.92 7.50
#